data_AF-A0A963NXS5-F1
#
_entry.id   AF-A0A963NXS5-F1
#
_cell.length_a   1.000
_cell.length_b   1.000
_cell.length_c   1.000
_cell.angle_alpha   90.00
_cell.angle_beta   90.00
_cell.angle_gamma   90.00
#
_symmetry.space_group_name_H-M   'P 1'
#
loop_
_entity.id
_entity.type
_entity.pdbx_description
1 polymer ?
#
loop_
_entity_poly.entity_id
_entity_poly.type
_entity_poly.pdbx_seq_one_letter_code
_entity_poly.pdbx_strand_id
1 'polypeptide(L)'
;AYVCLLVEALAAAGERLGLAPELAMRLARATVAGSGALLESSDATAAALREAVTSPGGTTRAALDVLMPADGGTEVGLSGLVGEALVRAAERSRQLA
;
A
#
# COMPACT_ATOMS: atom_id res chain seq x y z
N ALA A 1 5.16 -11.12 5.34
CA ALA A 1 4.01 -10.83 6.21
C ALA A 1 3.29 -9.55 5.79
N TYR A 2 3.92 -8.37 5.87
CA TYR A 2 3.23 -7.07 5.64
C TYR A 2 2.63 -6.92 4.23
N VAL A 3 3.34 -7.37 3.19
CA VAL A 3 2.83 -7.36 1.82
C VAL A 3 1.65 -8.34 1.61
N CYS A 4 1.65 -9.48 2.31
CA CYS A 4 0.52 -10.41 2.30
C CYS A 4 -0.72 -9.78 2.96
N LEU A 5 -0.53 -9.11 4.10
CA LEU A 5 -1.60 -8.36 4.76
C LEU A 5 -2.14 -7.24 3.86
N LEU A 6 -1.29 -6.55 3.09
CA LEU A 6 -1.73 -5.57 2.10
C LEU A 6 -2.62 -6.21 1.02
N VAL A 7 -2.25 -7.40 0.51
CA VAL A 7 -3.08 -8.16 -0.45
C VAL A 7 -4.43 -8.51 0.16
N GLU A 8 -4.47 -8.98 1.41
CA GLU A 8 -5.72 -9.29 2.13
C GLU A 8 -6.60 -8.03 2.28
N ALA A 9 -6.01 -6.90 2.67
CA ALA A 9 -6.73 -5.64 2.83
C ALA A 9 -7.31 -5.13 1.49
N LEU A 10 -6.55 -5.24 0.40
CA LEU A 10 -6.99 -4.87 -0.95
C LEU A 10 -8.13 -5.77 -1.43
N ALA A 11 -8.02 -7.09 -1.23
CA ALA A 11 -9.06 -8.05 -1.61
C ALA A 11 -10.36 -7.77 -0.84
N ALA A 12 -10.27 -7.63 0.49
CA ALA A 12 -11.43 -7.33 1.32
C ALA A 12 -12.08 -5.98 0.95
N ALA A 13 -11.29 -4.98 0.55
CA ALA A 13 -11.82 -3.71 0.05
C ALA A 13 -12.57 -3.91 -1.28
N GLY A 14 -12.01 -4.69 -2.21
CA GLY A 14 -12.66 -5.04 -3.47
C GLY A 14 -14.00 -5.74 -3.26
N GLU A 15 -14.08 -6.67 -2.30
CA GLU A 15 -15.32 -7.36 -1.94
C GLU A 15 -16.39 -6.39 -1.41
N ARG A 16 -16.01 -5.48 -0.50
CA ARG A 16 -16.93 -4.44 0.01
C ARG A 16 -17.42 -3.50 -1.09
N LEU A 17 -16.64 -3.34 -2.16
CA LEU A 17 -17.02 -2.57 -3.34
C LEU A 17 -17.80 -3.39 -4.38
N GLY A 18 -18.15 -4.63 -4.07
CA GLY A 18 -19.04 -5.48 -4.88
C GLY A 18 -18.34 -6.49 -5.79
N LEU A 19 -17.01 -6.67 -5.68
CA LEU A 19 -16.32 -7.73 -6.42
C LEU A 19 -16.58 -9.10 -5.79
N ALA A 20 -16.64 -10.13 -6.63
CA ALA A 20 -16.63 -11.52 -6.14
C ALA A 20 -15.31 -11.81 -5.38
N PRO A 21 -15.32 -12.56 -4.27
CA PRO A 21 -14.14 -12.81 -3.44
C PRO A 21 -12.92 -13.32 -4.23
N GLU A 22 -13.14 -14.29 -5.13
CA GLU A 22 -12.06 -14.88 -5.94
C GLU A 22 -11.47 -13.85 -6.91
N LEU A 23 -12.31 -12.98 -7.48
CA LEU A 23 -11.87 -11.91 -8.36
C LEU A 23 -11.08 -10.85 -7.58
N ALA A 24 -11.58 -10.43 -6.42
CA ALA A 24 -10.93 -9.43 -5.58
C ALA A 24 -9.53 -9.90 -5.13
N MET A 25 -9.42 -11.14 -4.65
CA MET A 25 -8.14 -11.75 -4.28
C MET A 25 -7.18 -11.85 -5.47
N ARG A 26 -7.68 -12.27 -6.64
CA ARG A 26 -6.86 -12.37 -7.86
C ARG A 26 -6.32 -11.01 -8.29
N LEU A 27 -7.16 -9.98 -8.29
CA LEU A 27 -6.75 -8.61 -8.62
C LEU A 27 -5.75 -8.07 -7.60
N ALA A 28 -6.00 -8.22 -6.30
CA ALA A 28 -5.09 -7.77 -5.26
C ALA A 28 -3.69 -8.39 -5.39
N ARG A 29 -3.61 -9.71 -5.64
CA ARG A 29 -2.33 -10.40 -5.87
C ARG A 29 -1.62 -9.90 -7.11
N ALA A 30 -2.34 -9.78 -8.24
CA ALA A 30 -1.77 -9.32 -9.49
C ALA A 30 -1.26 -7.87 -9.40
N THR A 31 -2.01 -6.98 -8.74
CA THR A 31 -1.61 -5.59 -8.53
C THR A 31 -0.31 -5.50 -7.73
N VAL A 32 -0.21 -6.22 -6.62
CA VAL A 32 0.99 -6.18 -5.77
C VAL A 32 2.19 -6.83 -6.47
N ALA A 33 2.00 -7.99 -7.11
CA ALA A 33 3.06 -8.66 -7.86
C ALA A 33 3.57 -7.81 -9.04
N GLY A 34 2.66 -7.22 -9.81
CA GLY A 34 2.98 -6.35 -10.94
C GLY A 34 3.71 -5.08 -10.50
N SER A 35 3.30 -4.47 -9.39
CA SER A 35 3.97 -3.31 -8.81
C SER A 35 5.39 -3.65 -8.35
N GLY A 36 5.57 -4.82 -7.72
CA GLY A 36 6.88 -5.33 -7.33
C GLY A 36 7.79 -5.57 -8.53
N ALA A 37 7.29 -6.24 -9.57
CA ALA A 37 8.04 -6.50 -10.79
C ALA A 37 8.42 -5.20 -11.52
N LEU A 38 7.53 -4.20 -11.53
CA LEU A 38 7.81 -2.88 -12.11
C LEU A 38 8.90 -2.14 -11.33
N LEU A 39 8.88 -2.22 -9.99
CA LEU A 39 9.93 -1.66 -9.14
C LEU A 39 11.28 -2.34 -9.35
N GLU A 40 11.29 -3.67 -9.50
CA GLU A 40 12.52 -4.44 -9.70
C GLU A 40 13.17 -4.17 -11.07
N SER A 41 12.35 -3.94 -12.09
CA SER A 41 12.83 -3.76 -13.48
C SER A 41 13.08 -2.30 -13.89
N SER A 42 12.81 -1.33 -13.02
CA SER A 42 12.89 0.10 -13.34
C SER A 42 14.00 0.80 -12.55
N ASP A 43 14.70 1.72 -13.20
CA ASP A 43 15.64 2.64 -12.54
C ASP A 43 14.93 3.82 -11.85
N ALA A 44 13.61 3.96 -12.06
CA ALA A 44 12.83 5.03 -11.47
C ALA A 44 12.58 4.78 -9.97
N THR A 45 12.50 5.86 -9.19
CA THR A 45 12.16 5.75 -7.77
C THR A 45 10.71 5.30 -7.59
N ALA A 46 10.40 4.69 -6.44
CA ALA A 46 9.02 4.31 -6.11
C ALA A 46 8.05 5.51 -6.14
N ALA A 47 8.52 6.71 -5.77
CA ALA A 47 7.73 7.93 -5.85
C ALA A 47 7.39 8.28 -7.30
N ALA A 48 8.37 8.22 -8.20
CA ALA A 48 8.16 8.49 -9.63
C ALA A 48 7.21 7.46 -10.26
N LEU A 49 7.34 6.17 -9.94
CA LEU A 49 6.42 5.13 -10.42
C LEU A 49 4.98 5.34 -9.93
N ARG A 50 4.80 5.72 -8.65
CA ARG A 50 3.48 6.09 -8.10
C ARG A 50 2.89 7.30 -8.83
N GLU A 51 3.69 8.33 -9.06
CA GLU A 51 3.26 9.54 -9.77
C GLU A 51 2.85 9.24 -11.22
N ALA A 52 3.58 8.35 -11.90
CA ALA A 52 3.28 7.94 -13.28
C ALA A 52 1.88 7.29 -13.43
N VAL A 53 1.33 6.71 -12.35
CA VAL A 53 -0.02 6.10 -12.34
C VAL A 53 -1.08 6.98 -11.64
N THR A 54 -0.74 8.24 -11.35
CA THR A 54 -1.61 9.17 -10.61
C THR A 54 -1.98 10.37 -11.48
N SER A 55 -3.12 10.31 -12.15
CA SER A 55 -3.65 11.46 -12.90
C SER A 55 -4.32 12.50 -11.98
N PRO A 56 -4.26 13.80 -12.30
CA PRO A 56 -5.08 14.82 -11.64
C PRO A 56 -6.57 14.46 -11.70
N GLY A 57 -7.26 14.49 -10.56
CA GLY A 57 -8.68 14.12 -10.46
C GLY A 57 -8.99 12.62 -10.68
N GLY A 58 -7.97 11.76 -10.78
CA GLY A 58 -8.16 10.31 -10.98
C GLY A 58 -8.54 9.56 -9.71
N THR A 59 -8.97 8.31 -9.88
CA THR A 59 -9.31 7.40 -8.76
C THR A 59 -8.09 7.09 -7.88
N THR A 60 -6.92 6.92 -8.49
CA THR A 60 -5.65 6.75 -7.75
C THR A 60 -5.36 7.97 -6.86
N ARG A 61 -5.59 9.19 -7.38
CA ARG A 61 -5.40 10.42 -6.60
C ARG A 61 -6.33 10.44 -5.39
N ALA A 62 -7.61 10.16 -5.58
CA ALA A 62 -8.58 10.12 -4.49
C ALA A 62 -8.22 9.09 -3.40
N ALA A 63 -7.70 7.92 -3.79
CA ALA A 63 -7.20 6.93 -2.81
C ALA A 63 -5.93 7.42 -2.09
N LEU A 64 -5.00 8.07 -2.81
CA LEU A 64 -3.77 8.60 -2.23
C LEU A 64 -4.04 9.76 -1.27
N ASP A 65 -5.07 10.58 -1.48
CA ASP A 65 -5.41 11.66 -0.54
C ASP A 65 -5.80 11.11 0.85
N VAL A 66 -6.32 9.88 0.92
CA VAL A 66 -6.57 9.16 2.19
C VAL A 66 -5.32 8.47 2.71
N LEU A 67 -4.53 7.85 1.83
CA LEU A 67 -3.34 7.07 2.23
C LEU A 67 -2.12 7.95 2.57
N MET A 68 -2.10 9.19 2.09
CA MET A 68 -1.05 10.19 2.23
C MET A 68 -1.66 11.54 2.64
N PRO A 69 -2.24 11.65 3.86
CA PRO A 69 -2.78 12.90 4.35
C PRO A 69 -1.68 13.97 4.42
N ALA A 70 -2.08 15.24 4.30
CA ALA A 70 -1.15 16.37 4.32
C ALA A 70 -0.45 16.53 5.67
N ASP A 71 0.78 17.03 5.63
CA ASP A 71 1.57 17.34 6.83
C ASP A 71 0.83 18.32 7.75
N GLY A 72 0.76 17.99 9.04
CA GLY A 72 0.08 18.80 10.06
C GLY A 72 -1.39 18.45 10.32
N GLY A 73 -1.95 17.48 9.59
CA GLY A 73 -3.23 16.86 9.94
C GLY A 73 -3.13 15.91 11.14
N THR A 74 -4.28 15.61 11.77
CA THR A 74 -4.38 14.63 12.86
C THR A 74 -4.47 13.18 12.36
N GLU A 75 -4.58 12.97 11.05
CA GLU A 75 -4.74 11.66 10.43
C GLU A 75 -3.38 10.96 10.22
N VAL A 76 -3.32 9.67 10.54
CA VAL A 76 -2.11 8.86 10.34
C VAL A 76 -2.18 8.20 8.97
N GLY A 77 -1.30 8.64 8.06
CA GLY A 77 -1.14 8.03 6.75
C GLY A 77 -0.48 6.66 6.76
N LEU A 78 -0.42 6.02 5.60
CA LEU A 78 0.23 4.71 5.42
C LEU A 78 1.69 4.71 5.91
N SER A 79 2.44 5.78 5.63
CA SER A 79 3.83 5.90 6.10
C SER A 79 3.93 5.93 7.62
N GLY A 80 2.99 6.56 8.31
CA GLY A 80 2.96 6.61 9.78
C GLY A 80 2.68 5.23 10.37
N LEU A 81 1.67 4.53 9.85
CA LEU A 81 1.32 3.16 10.28
C LEU A 81 2.47 2.18 10.07
N VAL A 82 3.11 2.22 8.89
CA VAL A 82 4.27 1.37 8.59
C VAL A 82 5.45 1.72 9.50
N GLY A 83 5.71 3.02 9.72
CA GLY A 83 6.77 3.48 10.62
C GLY A 83 6.59 2.96 12.05
N GLU A 84 5.40 3.11 12.62
CA GLU A 84 5.09 2.60 13.96
C GLU A 84 5.26 1.08 14.05
N ALA A 85 4.73 0.34 13.07
CA ALA A 85 4.85 -1.12 13.03
C ALA A 85 6.32 -1.58 12.99
N LEU A 86 7.16 -0.91 12.19
CA LEU A 86 8.58 -1.25 12.08
C LEU A 86 9.39 -0.87 13.33
N VAL A 87 9.05 0.23 14.00
CA VAL A 87 9.65 0.58 15.31
C VAL A 87 9.38 -0.53 16.31
N ARG A 88 8.13 -1.00 16.41
CA ARG A 88 7.75 -2.07 17.34
C ARG A 88 8.41 -3.40 16.99
N ALA A 89 8.52 -3.73 15.71
CA ALA A 89 9.26 -4.91 15.26
C ALA A 89 10.75 -4.84 15.63
N ALA A 90 11.38 -3.66 15.47
CA ALA A 90 12.78 -3.45 15.82
C ALA A 90 13.03 -3.51 17.34
N GLU A 91 12.15 -2.92 18.15
CA GLU A 91 12.18 -3.05 19.62
C GLU A 91 12.12 -4.50 20.05
N ARG A 92 11.19 -5.27 19.47
CA ARG A 92 11.07 -6.70 19.76
C ARG A 92 12.33 -7.46 19.37
N SER A 93 12.92 -7.16 18.21
CA SER A 93 14.16 -7.79 17.76
C SER A 93 15.32 -7.56 18.76
N ARG A 94 15.41 -6.37 19.36
CA ARG A 94 16.44 -6.06 20.37
C ARG A 94 16.25 -6.82 21.69
N GLN A 95 15.02 -7.19 22.04
CA GLN A 95 14.73 -7.95 23.26
C GLN A 95 15.03 -9.45 23.13
N LEU A 96 15.16 -9.94 21.89
CA LEU A 96 15.41 -11.34 21.57
C LEU A 96 16.89 -11.66 21.34
N ALA A 97 17.75 -10.63 21.25
CA ALA A 97 19.20 -10.72 21.12
C ALA A 97 19.87 -10.60 22.49
#